data_AF-A0A068UPE5-F1
#
_entry.id   AF-A0A068UPE5-F1
#
_cell.length_a   1.000
_cell.length_b   1.000
_cell.length_c   1.000
_cell.angle_alpha   90.00
_cell.angle_beta   90.00
_cell.angle_gamma   90.00
#
_symmetry.space_group_name_H-M   'P 1'
#
loop_
_entity.id
_entity.type
_entity.pdbx_description
1 polymer ?
#
loop_
_entity_poly.entity_id
_entity_poly.type
_entity_poly.pdbx_seq_one_letter_code
_entity_poly.pdbx_strand_id
1 'polypeptide(L)'
;MKDTLIPKKLTKPIKKTTTATSIIKRKFKTTAKVNPRANPSSTIPESDFRDDDDDNDLNPSSSLSTFFEKWPILSPDFYQIDALDLAPLLLGKYLRRDDVVLQITEVEAYRPNDSACHGRFGMTARTAPVFGPGGHAYVYLCYGLHTMLNIVADREGAGAAVLIRSCAPISGLKTIQQRRGIVTEKPVLLTGPGKVGQALGISTDWSNHSLYTPGGLELLDGPRPEHVLVGPRVGIDYALPEHVNALWRFAIAGTPWISAPKNKLRPP
;
A
#
# COMPACT_ATOMS: atom_id res chain seq x y z
N MET A 1 -27.55 56.50 10.81
CA MET A 1 -28.86 56.27 10.17
C MET A 1 -28.67 56.13 8.67
N LYS A 2 -28.74 54.89 8.17
CA LYS A 2 -29.45 54.47 6.97
C LYS A 2 -29.15 52.99 6.73
N ASP A 3 -30.21 52.29 6.40
CA ASP A 3 -30.48 50.90 6.76
C ASP A 3 -29.92 49.84 5.81
N THR A 4 -29.68 48.70 6.44
CA THR A 4 -29.37 47.36 5.98
C THR A 4 -30.42 46.78 5.03
N LEU A 5 -30.01 46.11 3.95
CA LEU A 5 -30.82 45.08 3.26
C LEU A 5 -29.94 43.93 2.77
N ILE A 6 -30.04 42.80 3.46
CA ILE A 6 -29.43 41.49 3.15
C ILE A 6 -30.44 40.67 2.33
N PRO A 7 -30.07 40.05 1.21
CA PRO A 7 -30.99 39.17 0.47
C PRO A 7 -31.15 37.80 1.14
N LYS A 8 -32.41 37.40 1.35
CA LYS A 8 -32.85 36.13 1.96
C LYS A 8 -32.59 34.91 1.06
N LYS A 9 -32.05 33.84 1.65
CA LYS A 9 -31.90 32.51 1.05
C LYS A 9 -33.26 31.84 0.83
N LEU A 10 -33.48 31.28 -0.36
CA LEU A 10 -34.65 30.50 -0.73
C LEU A 10 -34.42 29.01 -0.40
N THR A 11 -35.00 28.50 0.67
CA THR A 11 -34.97 27.08 1.06
C THR A 11 -36.14 26.32 0.44
N LYS A 12 -35.87 25.31 -0.40
CA LYS A 12 -36.89 24.38 -0.94
C LYS A 12 -37.21 23.27 0.09
N PRO A 13 -38.47 22.80 0.18
CA PRO A 13 -38.88 21.84 1.20
C PRO A 13 -38.43 20.41 0.90
N ILE A 14 -38.00 19.71 1.95
CA ILE A 14 -37.61 18.29 1.97
C ILE A 14 -38.88 17.42 2.03
N LYS A 15 -39.09 16.57 1.01
CA LYS A 15 -40.11 15.52 1.03
C LYS A 15 -39.60 14.34 1.87
N LYS A 16 -40.33 14.00 2.93
CA LYS A 16 -40.14 12.78 3.72
C LYS A 16 -40.77 11.60 2.98
N THR A 17 -39.97 10.58 2.67
CA THR A 17 -40.47 9.30 2.13
C THR A 17 -40.27 8.23 3.19
N THR A 18 -41.39 7.76 3.74
CA THR A 18 -41.48 6.61 4.64
C THR A 18 -41.65 5.36 3.80
N THR A 19 -40.75 4.38 3.91
CA THR A 19 -41.00 3.03 3.38
C THR A 19 -40.53 1.97 4.38
N ALA A 20 -41.40 0.98 4.54
CA ALA A 20 -41.53 0.06 5.65
C ALA A 20 -40.41 -0.98 5.80
N THR A 21 -40.21 -1.34 7.06
CA THR A 21 -39.44 -2.47 7.56
C THR A 21 -40.05 -3.80 7.11
N SER A 22 -39.26 -4.65 6.45
CA SER A 22 -39.61 -6.04 6.12
C SER A 22 -38.56 -6.97 6.73
N ILE A 23 -39.00 -7.68 7.76
CA ILE A 23 -38.26 -8.68 8.53
C ILE A 23 -38.34 -10.01 7.77
N ILE A 24 -37.23 -10.49 7.20
CA ILE A 24 -37.14 -11.84 6.64
C ILE A 24 -36.38 -12.74 7.61
N LYS A 25 -37.13 -13.51 8.39
CA LYS A 25 -36.66 -14.66 9.18
C LYS A 25 -36.29 -15.79 8.22
N ARG A 26 -34.99 -16.10 8.06
CA ARG A 26 -34.56 -17.36 7.44
C ARG A 26 -34.42 -18.43 8.52
N LYS A 27 -35.25 -19.48 8.40
CA LYS A 27 -35.27 -20.68 9.23
C LYS A 27 -34.00 -21.50 9.00
N PHE A 28 -33.29 -21.80 10.07
CA PHE A 28 -32.31 -22.88 10.12
C PHE A 28 -33.03 -24.22 9.97
N LYS A 29 -32.59 -25.05 9.01
CA LYS A 29 -32.92 -26.48 8.98
C LYS A 29 -31.68 -27.25 9.45
N THR A 30 -31.76 -27.72 10.69
CA THR A 30 -30.87 -28.71 11.30
C THR A 30 -31.40 -30.11 10.99
N THR A 31 -30.67 -30.92 10.23
CA THR A 31 -30.84 -32.39 10.21
C THR A 31 -29.53 -33.06 9.82
N ALA A 32 -28.80 -33.59 10.80
CA ALA A 32 -27.97 -34.78 10.63
C ALA A 32 -27.89 -35.48 11.99
N LYS A 33 -28.52 -36.65 12.07
CA LYS A 33 -28.52 -37.53 13.24
C LYS A 33 -27.21 -38.30 13.32
N VAL A 34 -26.71 -38.42 14.53
CA VAL A 34 -25.65 -39.31 15.01
C VAL A 34 -26.18 -40.74 15.11
N ASN A 35 -25.40 -41.77 14.74
CA ASN A 35 -25.00 -42.86 15.66
C ASN A 35 -24.12 -43.96 15.01
N PRO A 36 -23.38 -44.72 15.85
CA PRO A 36 -22.07 -45.30 15.57
C PRO A 36 -22.10 -46.83 15.49
N ARG A 37 -20.94 -47.43 15.20
CA ARG A 37 -20.45 -48.80 15.52
C ARG A 37 -19.33 -49.11 14.53
N ALA A 38 -18.32 -49.93 14.78
CA ALA A 38 -17.64 -50.50 15.94
C ALA A 38 -16.44 -51.26 15.32
N ASN A 39 -15.29 -51.27 16.01
CA ASN A 39 -14.12 -52.10 15.66
C ASN A 39 -14.47 -53.60 15.68
N PRO A 40 -13.70 -54.44 14.98
CA PRO A 40 -12.68 -55.19 15.72
C PRO A 40 -11.32 -55.34 15.01
N SER A 41 -10.34 -55.63 15.86
CA SER A 41 -8.92 -55.89 15.65
C SER A 41 -8.55 -56.87 14.54
N SER A 42 -7.43 -56.58 13.87
CA SER A 42 -6.49 -57.62 13.40
C SER A 42 -5.05 -57.13 13.53
N THR A 43 -4.31 -57.83 14.38
CA THR A 43 -2.86 -57.82 14.59
C THR A 43 -2.09 -58.17 13.32
N ILE A 44 -1.08 -57.37 12.96
CA ILE A 44 -0.03 -57.67 11.96
C ILE A 44 1.31 -57.18 12.57
N PRO A 45 2.42 -57.96 12.43
CA PRO A 45 3.60 -57.84 13.28
C PRO A 45 4.55 -56.69 12.92
N GLU A 46 5.35 -56.31 13.92
CA GLU A 46 6.48 -55.37 13.84
C GLU A 46 7.42 -55.72 12.67
N SER A 47 7.64 -54.73 11.80
CA SER A 47 8.72 -54.72 10.83
C SER A 47 9.42 -53.37 10.89
N ASP A 48 10.73 -53.42 11.15
CA ASP A 48 11.66 -52.29 11.15
C ASP A 48 11.43 -51.34 9.96
N PHE A 49 10.89 -50.16 10.24
CA PHE A 49 11.02 -49.00 9.38
C PHE A 49 12.16 -48.15 9.94
N ARG A 50 13.22 -48.07 9.14
CA ARG A 50 14.30 -47.11 9.34
C ARG A 50 13.73 -45.73 9.04
N ASP A 51 13.69 -44.87 10.05
CA ASP A 51 13.44 -43.45 9.89
C ASP A 51 14.67 -42.81 9.20
N ASP A 52 14.70 -42.86 7.87
CA ASP A 52 15.49 -41.94 7.05
C ASP A 52 14.62 -40.71 6.76
N ASP A 53 14.25 -39.97 7.80
CA ASP A 53 13.71 -38.61 7.68
C ASP A 53 14.91 -37.64 7.61
N ASP A 54 15.46 -37.50 6.41
CA ASP A 54 16.30 -36.37 6.01
C ASP A 54 15.39 -35.15 5.80
N ASP A 55 14.76 -34.69 6.89
CA ASP A 55 14.03 -33.43 6.93
C ASP A 55 15.06 -32.30 6.99
N ASN A 56 15.36 -31.75 5.82
CA ASN A 56 16.10 -30.51 5.65
C ASN A 56 15.25 -29.34 6.18
N ASP A 57 15.29 -29.19 7.50
CA ASP A 57 14.53 -28.23 8.29
C ASP A 57 15.10 -26.81 8.05
N LEU A 58 14.75 -26.22 6.91
CA LEU A 58 15.09 -24.85 6.56
C LEU A 58 14.32 -23.89 7.48
N ASN A 59 14.92 -23.57 8.62
CA ASN A 59 14.39 -22.62 9.59
C ASN A 59 14.00 -21.28 8.92
N PRO A 60 12.72 -20.88 8.90
CA PRO A 60 12.25 -19.65 8.26
C PRO A 60 12.90 -18.37 8.81
N SER A 61 13.42 -18.41 10.04
CA SER A 61 14.16 -17.30 10.65
C SER A 61 15.54 -17.09 9.98
N SER A 62 16.18 -18.18 9.55
CA SER A 62 17.48 -18.13 8.87
C SER A 62 17.39 -17.56 7.45
N SER A 63 16.26 -17.80 6.76
CA SER A 63 16.06 -17.29 5.40
C SER A 63 15.73 -15.79 5.38
N LEU A 64 14.97 -15.28 6.37
CA LEU A 64 14.69 -13.86 6.48
C LEU A 64 15.89 -13.04 6.96
N SER A 65 16.71 -13.58 7.87
CA SER A 65 17.97 -12.91 8.26
C SER A 65 18.90 -12.77 7.06
N THR A 66 19.12 -13.85 6.30
CA THR A 66 19.89 -13.81 5.05
C THR A 66 19.30 -12.82 4.03
N PHE A 67 17.97 -12.69 3.96
CA PHE A 67 17.31 -11.72 3.10
C PHE A 67 17.62 -10.26 3.50
N PHE A 68 17.60 -9.93 4.79
CA PHE A 68 17.87 -8.58 5.28
C PHE A 68 19.37 -8.23 5.27
N GLU A 69 20.25 -9.21 5.37
CA GLU A 69 21.70 -9.02 5.14
C GLU A 69 21.98 -8.71 3.67
N LYS A 70 21.30 -9.41 2.75
CA LYS A 70 21.41 -9.16 1.32
C LYS A 70 20.87 -7.79 0.91
N TRP A 71 19.81 -7.34 1.55
CA TRP A 71 19.08 -6.13 1.21
C TRP A 71 19.07 -5.15 2.39
N PRO A 72 20.14 -4.34 2.56
CA PRO A 72 20.25 -3.42 3.68
C PRO A 72 19.27 -2.25 3.57
N ILE A 73 19.05 -1.53 4.67
CA ILE A 73 18.34 -0.26 4.68
C ILE A 73 19.08 0.75 3.80
N LEU A 74 18.36 1.49 2.96
CA LEU A 74 18.92 2.49 2.06
C LEU A 74 19.42 3.73 2.84
N SER A 75 20.53 4.32 2.40
CA SER A 75 21.12 5.49 3.05
C SER A 75 20.29 6.77 2.80
N PRO A 76 20.39 7.79 3.67
CA PRO A 76 19.68 9.05 3.49
C PRO A 76 19.94 9.76 2.15
N ASP A 77 21.13 9.58 1.57
CA ASP A 77 21.52 10.23 0.30
C ASP A 77 20.75 9.68 -0.90
N PHE A 78 20.28 8.43 -0.82
CA PHE A 78 19.49 7.80 -1.90
C PHE A 78 18.24 8.61 -2.26
N TYR A 79 17.64 9.28 -1.28
CA TYR A 79 16.36 9.98 -1.44
C TYR A 79 16.52 11.44 -1.89
N GLN A 80 17.72 12.01 -1.76
CA GLN A 80 17.99 13.44 -1.97
C GLN A 80 18.25 13.77 -3.44
N ILE A 81 17.37 13.28 -4.31
CA ILE A 81 17.36 13.51 -5.76
C ILE A 81 15.94 13.89 -6.21
N ASP A 82 15.80 14.36 -7.44
CA ASP A 82 14.48 14.73 -7.97
C ASP A 82 13.49 13.56 -7.89
N ALA A 83 12.23 13.86 -7.59
CA ALA A 83 11.19 12.82 -7.46
C ALA A 83 11.01 11.98 -8.74
N LEU A 84 11.28 12.53 -9.93
CA LEU A 84 11.24 11.77 -11.18
C LEU A 84 12.40 10.81 -11.36
N ASP A 85 13.55 11.12 -10.77
CA ASP A 85 14.72 10.25 -10.78
C ASP A 85 14.59 9.17 -9.67
N LEU A 86 14.05 9.55 -8.51
CA LEU A 86 13.82 8.64 -7.39
C LEU A 86 12.75 7.58 -7.69
N ALA A 87 11.64 7.97 -8.32
CA ALA A 87 10.51 7.09 -8.56
C ALA A 87 10.88 5.76 -9.25
N PRO A 88 11.59 5.73 -10.40
CA PRO A 88 12.00 4.47 -11.01
C PRO A 88 13.00 3.68 -10.16
N LEU A 89 13.83 4.33 -9.34
CA LEU A 89 14.79 3.66 -8.45
C LEU A 89 14.12 2.96 -7.27
N LEU A 90 12.93 3.42 -6.86
CA LEU A 90 12.12 2.78 -5.82
C LEU A 90 11.46 1.48 -6.28
N LEU A 91 11.31 1.26 -7.59
CA LEU A 91 10.75 0.01 -8.09
C LEU A 91 11.67 -1.17 -7.74
N GLY A 92 11.08 -2.23 -7.20
CA GLY A 92 11.78 -3.45 -6.79
C GLY A 92 12.36 -3.40 -5.37
N LYS A 93 12.41 -2.22 -4.74
CA LYS A 93 12.79 -2.02 -3.33
C LYS A 93 11.72 -2.56 -2.39
N TYR A 94 12.09 -2.79 -1.13
CA TYR A 94 11.17 -3.36 -0.14
C TYR A 94 10.79 -2.37 0.95
N LEU A 95 9.50 -2.27 1.24
CA LEU A 95 8.98 -1.67 2.46
C LEU A 95 8.86 -2.76 3.51
N ARG A 96 9.40 -2.51 4.70
CA ARG A 96 9.32 -3.43 5.83
C ARG A 96 8.71 -2.76 7.04
N ARG A 97 7.75 -3.44 7.67
CA ARG A 97 7.21 -3.07 8.97
C ARG A 97 6.78 -4.33 9.70
N ASP A 98 7.33 -4.56 10.87
CA ASP A 98 7.10 -5.75 11.68
C ASP A 98 7.51 -7.02 10.88
N ASP A 99 6.60 -7.99 10.71
CA ASP A 99 6.76 -9.20 9.88
C ASP A 99 6.39 -8.99 8.40
N VAL A 100 5.82 -7.83 8.05
CA VAL A 100 5.34 -7.53 6.69
C VAL A 100 6.46 -6.93 5.85
N VAL A 101 6.76 -7.60 4.74
CA VAL A 101 7.68 -7.10 3.70
C VAL A 101 6.93 -7.03 2.37
N LEU A 102 6.97 -5.86 1.74
CA LEU A 102 6.29 -5.56 0.49
C LEU A 102 7.30 -5.07 -0.56
N GLN A 103 7.32 -5.68 -1.74
CA GLN A 103 8.10 -5.15 -2.87
C GLN A 103 7.32 -4.05 -3.57
N ILE A 104 7.90 -2.88 -3.77
CA ILE A 104 7.29 -1.77 -4.51
C ILE A 104 7.22 -2.13 -5.99
N THR A 105 6.01 -2.17 -6.54
CA THR A 105 5.76 -2.53 -7.95
C THR A 105 5.27 -1.36 -8.80
N GLU A 106 4.80 -0.29 -8.17
CA GLU A 106 4.27 0.89 -8.85
C GLU A 106 4.35 2.13 -7.96
N VAL A 107 4.70 3.25 -8.56
CA VAL A 107 4.82 4.55 -7.89
C VAL A 107 4.35 5.71 -8.78
N GLU A 108 4.12 6.86 -8.18
CA GLU A 108 3.90 8.13 -8.87
C GLU A 108 4.77 9.24 -8.29
N ALA A 109 5.40 10.04 -9.15
CA ALA A 109 6.21 11.19 -8.75
C ALA A 109 5.38 12.48 -8.67
N TYR A 110 5.70 13.32 -7.68
CA TYR A 110 5.15 14.66 -7.48
C TYR A 110 6.29 15.64 -7.16
N ARG A 111 6.31 16.78 -7.87
CA ARG A 111 7.38 17.79 -7.79
C ARG A 111 6.86 19.14 -7.26
N PRO A 112 7.72 20.12 -6.93
CA PRO A 112 7.25 21.39 -6.36
C PRO A 112 6.39 22.24 -7.32
N ASN A 113 6.71 22.24 -8.61
CA ASN A 113 5.97 22.99 -9.65
C ASN A 113 4.77 22.22 -10.23
N ASP A 114 4.41 21.09 -9.63
CA ASP A 114 3.34 20.23 -10.11
C ASP A 114 2.00 20.62 -9.52
N SER A 115 1.04 20.95 -10.39
CA SER A 115 -0.32 21.32 -9.98
C SER A 115 -1.12 20.18 -9.34
N ALA A 116 -0.63 18.92 -9.37
CA ALA A 116 -1.19 17.80 -8.62
C ALA A 116 -0.50 17.60 -7.25
N CYS A 117 0.68 18.17 -7.02
CA CYS A 117 1.43 18.01 -5.78
C CYS A 117 0.77 18.77 -4.63
N HIS A 118 0.83 18.21 -3.42
CA HIS A 118 0.39 18.90 -2.20
C HIS A 118 1.31 20.08 -1.84
N GLY A 119 2.59 20.00 -2.20
CA GLY A 119 3.58 21.07 -1.96
C GLY A 119 3.25 22.39 -2.67
N ARG A 120 2.43 22.38 -3.73
CA ARG A 120 2.08 23.59 -4.50
C ARG A 120 1.41 24.70 -3.68
N PHE A 121 0.81 24.34 -2.54
CA PHE A 121 0.14 25.29 -1.65
C PHE A 121 1.08 25.88 -0.59
N GLY A 122 2.37 25.55 -0.66
CA GLY A 122 3.35 25.94 0.34
C GLY A 122 3.21 25.14 1.63
N MET A 123 3.95 25.58 2.65
CA MET A 123 4.05 24.91 3.93
C MET A 123 2.87 25.27 4.85
N THR A 124 2.11 24.25 5.23
CA THR A 124 1.00 24.28 6.19
C THR A 124 1.19 23.14 7.18
N ALA A 125 0.45 23.09 8.28
CA ALA A 125 0.52 21.95 9.20
C ALA A 125 0.30 20.58 8.50
N ARG A 126 -0.55 20.54 7.46
CA ARG A 126 -0.83 19.33 6.68
C ARG A 126 0.26 18.99 5.66
N THR A 127 0.90 19.99 5.08
CA THR A 127 1.89 19.82 4.00
C THR A 127 3.33 19.87 4.51
N ALA A 128 3.58 20.36 5.72
CA ALA A 128 4.91 20.45 6.31
C ALA A 128 5.74 19.16 6.17
N PRO A 129 5.19 17.95 6.36
CA PRO A 129 5.99 16.74 6.19
C PRO A 129 6.53 16.53 4.77
N VAL A 130 5.86 17.00 3.71
CA VAL A 130 6.39 16.88 2.32
C VAL A 130 7.58 17.80 2.07
N PHE A 131 7.77 18.81 2.92
CA PHE A 131 8.93 19.71 2.91
C PHE A 131 10.03 19.25 3.86
N GLY A 132 9.86 18.12 4.55
CA GLY A 132 10.89 17.56 5.42
C GLY A 132 12.07 16.96 4.65
N PRO A 133 13.01 16.29 5.33
CA PRO A 133 14.17 15.69 4.69
C PRO A 133 13.77 14.52 3.79
N GLY A 134 14.52 14.30 2.69
CA GLY A 134 14.38 13.12 1.85
C GLY A 134 14.45 11.83 2.66
N GLY A 135 13.66 10.82 2.26
CA GLY A 135 13.61 9.52 2.94
C GLY A 135 12.71 9.48 4.16
N HIS A 136 11.91 10.52 4.41
CA HIS A 136 10.84 10.48 5.41
C HIS A 136 9.52 10.05 4.77
N ALA A 137 8.68 9.37 5.54
CA ALA A 137 7.32 9.05 5.13
C ALA A 137 6.45 10.31 5.17
N TYR A 138 5.76 10.60 4.08
CA TYR A 138 4.65 11.55 4.06
C TYR A 138 3.33 10.81 3.95
N VAL A 139 2.58 10.79 5.06
CA VAL A 139 1.35 10.01 5.19
C VAL A 139 0.15 10.93 5.37
N TYR A 140 -0.90 10.71 4.57
CA TYR A 140 -2.16 11.46 4.68
C TYR A 140 -3.39 10.59 4.36
N LEU A 141 -4.57 11.03 4.81
CA LEU A 141 -5.84 10.41 4.44
C LEU A 141 -6.39 11.02 3.14
N CYS A 142 -6.58 10.19 2.13
CA CYS A 142 -7.32 10.54 0.92
C CYS A 142 -8.83 10.32 1.18
N TYR A 143 -9.62 11.38 0.95
CA TYR A 143 -11.06 11.44 1.24
C TYR A 143 -11.45 11.06 2.69
N GLY A 144 -10.50 11.07 3.62
CA GLY A 144 -10.74 10.67 5.02
C GLY A 144 -10.75 9.16 5.26
N LEU A 145 -10.55 8.31 4.24
CA LEU A 145 -10.63 6.84 4.39
C LEU A 145 -9.32 6.11 4.09
N HIS A 146 -8.57 6.57 3.09
CA HIS A 146 -7.44 5.80 2.56
C HIS A 146 -6.12 6.42 2.99
N THR A 147 -5.33 5.68 3.79
CA THR A 147 -3.97 6.07 4.16
C THR A 147 -3.05 5.98 2.96
N MET A 148 -2.55 7.12 2.48
CA MET A 148 -1.64 7.23 1.34
C MET A 148 -0.21 7.38 1.87
N LEU A 149 0.69 6.48 1.48
CA LEU A 149 2.11 6.53 1.84
C LEU A 149 2.91 7.13 0.69
N ASN A 150 3.64 8.19 0.98
CA ASN A 150 4.62 8.78 0.07
C ASN A 150 5.99 8.77 0.73
N ILE A 151 7.04 8.76 -0.08
CA ILE A 151 8.42 8.94 0.34
C ILE A 151 8.85 10.33 -0.08
N VAL A 152 9.23 11.17 0.89
CA VAL A 152 9.76 12.51 0.62
C VAL A 152 11.04 12.38 -0.20
N ALA A 153 11.14 13.20 -1.25
CA ALA A 153 12.24 13.22 -2.19
C ALA A 153 12.90 14.59 -2.19
N ASP A 154 14.07 14.68 -2.83
CA ASP A 154 14.86 15.91 -2.96
C ASP A 154 15.41 16.38 -1.60
N ARG A 155 16.09 17.53 -1.61
CA ARG A 155 16.55 18.22 -0.40
C ARG A 155 15.38 18.69 0.46
N GLU A 156 15.64 18.84 1.75
CA GLU A 156 14.69 19.46 2.68
C GLU A 156 14.25 20.84 2.17
N GLY A 157 12.96 21.13 2.33
CA GLY A 157 12.31 22.36 1.86
C GLY A 157 11.88 22.34 0.39
N ALA A 158 12.21 21.31 -0.39
CA ALA A 158 11.80 21.25 -1.79
C ALA A 158 10.28 21.06 -1.95
N GLY A 159 9.66 20.16 -1.18
CA GLY A 159 8.23 19.85 -1.32
C GLY A 159 7.92 18.83 -2.41
N ALA A 160 8.75 17.78 -2.53
CA ALA A 160 8.63 16.73 -3.53
C ALA A 160 8.47 15.35 -2.86
N ALA A 161 7.76 14.43 -3.50
CA ALA A 161 7.58 13.08 -2.98
C ALA A 161 7.20 12.07 -4.06
N VAL A 162 7.38 10.80 -3.72
CA VAL A 162 6.95 9.66 -4.52
C VAL A 162 5.85 8.88 -3.78
N LEU A 163 4.66 8.79 -4.37
CA LEU A 163 3.55 7.98 -3.85
C LEU A 163 3.82 6.50 -4.11
N ILE A 164 3.67 5.67 -3.08
CA ILE A 164 3.66 4.21 -3.22
C ILE A 164 2.26 3.75 -3.61
N ARG A 165 2.12 3.21 -4.82
CA ARG A 165 0.80 2.87 -5.38
C ARG A 165 0.43 1.42 -5.29
N SER A 166 1.38 0.54 -5.51
CA SER A 166 1.13 -0.87 -5.37
C SER A 166 2.40 -1.62 -5.04
N CYS A 167 2.18 -2.79 -4.44
CA CYS A 167 3.24 -3.69 -4.03
C CYS A 167 2.90 -5.14 -4.33
N ALA A 168 3.92 -6.00 -4.34
CA ALA A 168 3.78 -7.44 -4.19
C ALA A 168 4.12 -7.86 -2.74
N PRO A 169 3.43 -8.87 -2.18
CA PRO A 169 3.76 -9.38 -0.85
C PRO A 169 5.00 -10.28 -0.93
N ILE A 170 5.95 -10.11 0.00
CA ILE A 170 7.14 -10.95 0.14
C ILE A 170 7.06 -11.79 1.40
N SER A 171 6.64 -11.19 2.53
CA SER A 171 6.39 -11.89 3.79
C SER A 171 5.22 -11.26 4.56
N GLY A 172 4.75 -11.92 5.61
CA GLY A 172 3.68 -11.40 6.47
C GLY A 172 2.29 -11.48 5.85
N LEU A 173 2.04 -12.44 4.94
CA LEU A 173 0.75 -12.58 4.24
C LEU A 173 -0.45 -12.65 5.19
N LYS A 174 -0.35 -13.41 6.28
CA LYS A 174 -1.41 -13.53 7.29
C LYS A 174 -1.73 -12.17 7.92
N THR A 175 -0.71 -11.41 8.29
CA THR A 175 -0.82 -10.05 8.84
C THR A 175 -1.43 -9.08 7.81
N ILE A 176 -1.00 -9.17 6.55
CA ILE A 176 -1.58 -8.40 5.43
C ILE A 176 -3.08 -8.72 5.29
N GLN A 177 -3.47 -9.99 5.22
CA GLN A 177 -4.85 -10.42 5.07
C GLN A 177 -5.72 -9.96 6.25
N GLN A 178 -5.22 -10.07 7.47
CA GLN A 178 -5.90 -9.59 8.68
C GLN A 178 -6.13 -8.07 8.61
N ARG A 179 -5.08 -7.28 8.34
CA ARG A 179 -5.19 -5.82 8.25
C ARG A 179 -6.10 -5.38 7.11
N ARG A 180 -6.10 -6.12 5.99
CA ARG A 180 -6.96 -5.87 4.82
C ARG A 180 -8.39 -6.39 5.00
N GLY A 181 -8.65 -7.25 5.98
CA GLY A 181 -9.96 -7.85 6.23
C GLY A 181 -10.42 -8.83 5.14
N ILE A 182 -9.50 -9.37 4.33
CA ILE A 182 -9.79 -10.30 3.24
C ILE A 182 -8.75 -11.42 3.17
N VAL A 183 -9.19 -12.66 3.03
CA VAL A 183 -8.32 -13.85 2.90
C VAL A 183 -8.18 -14.19 1.42
N THR A 184 -7.08 -13.76 0.81
CA THR A 184 -6.73 -14.05 -0.58
C THR A 184 -5.25 -13.79 -0.81
N GLU A 185 -4.67 -14.37 -1.86
CA GLU A 185 -3.31 -14.08 -2.32
C GLU A 185 -3.31 -13.29 -3.64
N LYS A 186 -4.50 -12.95 -4.14
CA LYS A 186 -4.66 -12.28 -5.42
C LYS A 186 -4.16 -10.83 -5.36
N PRO A 187 -3.78 -10.24 -6.51
CA PRO A 187 -3.33 -8.85 -6.62
C PRO A 187 -4.20 -7.80 -5.95
N VAL A 188 -5.50 -8.08 -5.78
CA VAL A 188 -6.46 -7.21 -5.08
C VAL A 188 -5.99 -6.78 -3.69
N LEU A 189 -5.11 -7.54 -3.02
CA LEU A 189 -4.55 -7.19 -1.71
C LEU A 189 -3.78 -5.86 -1.72
N LEU A 190 -2.99 -5.59 -2.76
CA LEU A 190 -1.97 -4.53 -2.75
C LEU A 190 -1.99 -3.66 -4.02
N THR A 191 -2.89 -3.92 -4.96
CA THR A 191 -3.11 -3.08 -6.16
C THR A 191 -3.90 -1.81 -5.83
N GLY A 192 -3.26 -0.84 -5.18
CA GLY A 192 -3.79 0.49 -4.92
C GLY A 192 -3.18 1.15 -3.68
N PRO A 193 -2.95 2.47 -3.67
CA PRO A 193 -2.14 3.14 -2.65
C PRO A 193 -2.72 3.00 -1.24
N GLY A 194 -4.04 3.22 -1.09
CA GLY A 194 -4.72 3.00 0.20
C GLY A 194 -4.68 1.55 0.69
N LYS A 195 -4.51 0.58 -0.23
CA LYS A 195 -4.38 -0.83 0.13
C LYS A 195 -3.01 -1.14 0.70
N VAL A 196 -1.97 -0.55 0.13
CA VAL A 196 -0.60 -0.64 0.65
C VAL A 196 -0.55 -0.05 2.07
N GLY A 197 -1.08 1.16 2.27
CA GLY A 197 -1.14 1.77 3.60
C GLY A 197 -1.87 0.89 4.63
N GLN A 198 -3.02 0.31 4.25
CA GLN A 198 -3.74 -0.61 5.13
C GLN A 198 -2.97 -1.90 5.41
N ALA A 199 -2.33 -2.50 4.40
CA ALA A 199 -1.53 -3.73 4.56
C ALA A 199 -0.33 -3.55 5.49
N LEU A 200 0.30 -2.37 5.44
CA LEU A 200 1.37 -1.99 6.36
C LEU A 200 0.85 -1.65 7.77
N GLY A 201 -0.46 -1.38 7.94
CA GLY A 201 -1.05 -1.03 9.22
C GLY A 201 -0.63 0.35 9.73
N ILE A 202 -0.36 1.28 8.81
CA ILE A 202 0.08 2.64 9.15
C ILE A 202 -1.10 3.62 9.25
N SER A 203 -0.96 4.59 10.15
CA SER A 203 -1.83 5.76 10.32
C SER A 203 -1.10 7.04 9.87
N THR A 204 -1.77 8.20 9.95
CA THR A 204 -1.14 9.50 9.72
C THR A 204 -0.04 9.84 10.73
N ASP A 205 0.03 9.15 11.87
CA ASP A 205 1.07 9.36 12.90
C ASP A 205 2.45 8.89 12.42
N TRP A 206 2.50 8.13 11.33
CA TRP A 206 3.73 7.74 10.65
C TRP A 206 4.26 8.83 9.71
N SER A 207 3.55 9.94 9.55
CA SER A 207 4.07 11.07 8.79
C SER A 207 5.30 11.66 9.51
N ASN A 208 6.31 12.06 8.75
CA ASN A 208 7.64 12.45 9.24
C ASN A 208 8.46 11.32 9.88
N HIS A 209 8.10 10.05 9.67
CA HIS A 209 8.94 8.92 10.10
C HIS A 209 10.11 8.71 9.13
N SER A 210 11.34 8.61 9.64
CA SER A 210 12.53 8.30 8.82
C SER A 210 12.50 6.84 8.36
N LEU A 211 12.63 6.60 7.05
CA LEU A 211 12.63 5.25 6.46
C LEU A 211 13.99 4.54 6.51
N TYR A 212 15.02 5.26 6.95
CA TYR A 212 16.40 4.78 7.03
C TYR A 212 16.83 4.48 8.48
N THR A 213 15.88 4.45 9.42
CA THR A 213 16.13 4.14 10.84
C THR A 213 15.55 2.76 11.18
N PRO A 214 16.35 1.83 11.75
CA PRO A 214 15.87 0.50 12.14
C PRO A 214 14.76 0.55 13.21
N GLY A 215 13.85 -0.43 13.17
CA GLY A 215 12.83 -0.66 14.19
C GLY A 215 11.47 0.00 13.92
N GLY A 216 11.26 0.53 12.71
CA GLY A 216 10.03 1.22 12.31
C GLY A 216 9.49 0.76 10.95
N LEU A 217 9.10 1.73 10.11
CA LEU A 217 8.82 1.52 8.70
C LEU A 217 10.11 1.78 7.95
N GLU A 218 10.69 0.72 7.39
CA GLU A 218 12.01 0.74 6.77
C GLU A 218 11.87 0.63 5.26
N LEU A 219 12.76 1.29 4.52
CA LEU A 219 12.96 1.02 3.10
C LEU A 219 14.31 0.32 2.89
N LEU A 220 14.23 -0.92 2.42
CA LEU A 220 15.37 -1.76 2.13
C LEU A 220 15.72 -1.69 0.64
N ASP A 221 16.99 -1.94 0.32
CA ASP A 221 17.42 -2.15 -1.05
C ASP A 221 16.72 -3.38 -1.66
N GLY A 222 16.85 -3.57 -2.96
CA GLY A 222 16.18 -4.64 -3.67
C GLY A 222 16.56 -4.66 -5.14
N PRO A 223 16.19 -5.73 -5.86
CA PRO A 223 16.58 -5.92 -7.24
C PRO A 223 16.05 -4.78 -8.11
N ARG A 224 16.86 -4.33 -9.06
CA ARG A 224 16.43 -3.38 -10.08
C ARG A 224 15.57 -4.11 -11.12
N PRO A 225 14.37 -3.63 -11.48
CA PRO A 225 13.56 -4.24 -12.51
C PRO A 225 14.22 -4.10 -13.89
N GLU A 226 14.17 -5.15 -14.70
CA GLU A 226 14.68 -5.16 -16.08
C GLU A 226 13.85 -4.28 -17.01
N HIS A 227 12.53 -4.27 -16.79
CA HIS A 227 11.57 -3.57 -17.64
C HIS A 227 10.62 -2.73 -16.79
N VAL A 228 10.53 -1.44 -17.14
CA VAL A 228 9.67 -0.46 -16.49
C VAL A 228 8.67 0.07 -17.52
N LEU A 229 7.44 0.31 -17.06
CA LEU A 229 6.41 1.01 -17.81
C LEU A 229 6.21 2.40 -17.24
N VAL A 230 5.86 3.36 -18.10
CA VAL A 230 5.51 4.74 -17.74
C VAL A 230 4.10 5.09 -18.21
N GLY A 231 3.44 6.03 -17.52
CA GLY A 231 2.11 6.49 -17.89
C GLY A 231 1.66 7.71 -17.11
N PRO A 232 0.48 8.27 -17.43
CA PRO A 232 -0.12 9.33 -16.65
C PRO A 232 -0.51 8.82 -15.26
N ARG A 233 -0.48 9.75 -14.31
CA ARG A 233 -0.84 9.50 -12.90
C ARG A 233 -2.36 9.36 -12.76
N VAL A 234 -2.81 8.71 -11.69
CA VAL A 234 -4.20 8.33 -11.48
C VAL A 234 -4.88 9.24 -10.46
N GLY A 235 -6.09 9.72 -10.79
CA GLY A 235 -6.93 10.46 -9.84
C GLY A 235 -6.52 11.92 -9.66
N ILE A 236 -5.87 12.51 -10.67
CA ILE A 236 -5.38 13.90 -10.66
C ILE A 236 -6.09 14.78 -11.69
N ASP A 237 -7.30 14.42 -12.14
CA ASP A 237 -8.03 15.13 -13.21
C ASP A 237 -8.32 16.62 -12.89
N TYR A 238 -8.16 17.04 -11.63
CA TYR A 238 -8.27 18.43 -11.20
C TYR A 238 -7.01 19.27 -11.50
N ALA A 239 -5.89 18.63 -11.83
CA ALA A 239 -4.62 19.28 -12.09
C ALA A 239 -4.58 19.93 -13.48
N LEU A 240 -3.58 20.76 -13.73
CA LEU A 240 -3.36 21.37 -15.04
C LEU A 240 -3.16 20.28 -16.12
N PRO A 241 -3.62 20.50 -17.37
CA PRO A 241 -3.57 19.49 -18.42
C PRO A 241 -2.18 18.89 -18.67
N GLU A 242 -1.12 19.69 -18.60
CA GLU A 242 0.26 19.21 -18.75
C GLU A 242 0.65 18.23 -17.64
N HIS A 243 0.21 18.46 -16.41
CA HIS A 243 0.48 17.60 -15.26
C HIS A 243 -0.38 16.34 -15.23
N VAL A 244 -1.59 16.39 -15.79
CA VAL A 244 -2.48 15.23 -16.00
C VAL A 244 -1.88 14.28 -17.04
N ASN A 245 -1.33 14.82 -18.13
CA ASN A 245 -0.77 14.03 -19.23
C ASN A 245 0.69 13.60 -19.01
N ALA A 246 1.38 14.17 -18.02
CA ALA A 246 2.76 13.84 -17.70
C ALA A 246 2.94 12.36 -17.33
N LEU A 247 3.95 11.71 -17.90
CA LEU A 247 4.23 10.28 -17.73
C LEU A 247 4.98 9.99 -16.41
N TRP A 248 4.43 10.44 -15.29
CA TRP A 248 5.07 10.42 -13.98
C TRP A 248 4.57 9.28 -13.08
N ARG A 249 3.95 8.26 -13.67
CA ARG A 249 3.59 6.99 -13.04
C ARG A 249 4.51 5.91 -13.59
N PHE A 250 5.14 5.15 -12.71
CA PHE A 250 6.11 4.12 -13.06
C PHE A 250 5.66 2.78 -12.49
N ALA A 251 5.83 1.70 -13.25
CA ALA A 251 5.48 0.34 -12.81
C ALA A 251 6.47 -0.70 -13.34
N ILE A 252 6.68 -1.78 -12.59
CA ILE A 252 7.43 -2.94 -13.09
C ILE A 252 6.59 -3.61 -14.20
N ALA A 253 7.19 -3.92 -15.35
CA ALA A 253 6.48 -4.62 -16.43
C ALA A 253 6.23 -6.09 -16.07
N GLY A 254 5.15 -6.67 -16.59
CA GLY A 254 4.84 -8.10 -16.44
C GLY A 254 4.33 -8.55 -15.06
N THR A 255 4.46 -7.74 -14.00
CA THR A 255 3.91 -8.11 -12.69
C THR A 255 2.38 -7.99 -12.64
N PRO A 256 1.68 -8.94 -11.99
CA PRO A 256 0.23 -8.85 -11.83
C PRO A 256 -0.17 -7.75 -10.82
N TRP A 257 0.77 -7.25 -10.03
CA TRP A 257 0.57 -6.35 -8.89
C TRP A 257 0.44 -4.86 -9.25
N ILE A 258 0.27 -4.52 -10.52
CA ILE A 258 -0.01 -3.13 -10.95
C ILE A 258 -1.47 -2.75 -10.68
N SER A 259 -1.71 -1.55 -10.17
CA SER A 259 -3.05 -1.01 -9.97
C SER A 259 -3.73 -0.58 -11.29
N ALA A 260 -5.06 -0.46 -11.26
CA ALA A 260 -5.82 0.07 -12.39
C ALA A 260 -5.66 1.60 -12.51
N PRO A 261 -5.77 2.20 -13.72
CA PRO A 261 -5.91 1.53 -15.02
C PRO A 261 -4.55 1.10 -15.59
N LYS A 262 -4.46 -0.13 -16.12
CA LYS A 262 -3.19 -0.69 -16.68
C LYS A 262 -2.94 -0.26 -18.13
N ASN A 263 -4.00 -0.07 -18.91
CA ASN A 263 -3.94 0.27 -20.35
C ASN A 263 -3.38 1.69 -20.65
N LYS A 264 -3.07 2.47 -19.61
CA LYS A 264 -2.44 3.79 -19.73
C LYS A 264 -0.91 3.73 -19.58
N LEU A 265 -0.36 2.57 -19.21
CA LEU A 265 1.07 2.34 -19.10
C LEU A 265 1.63 1.82 -20.41
N ARG A 266 2.85 2.24 -20.75
CA ARG A 266 3.59 1.85 -21.96
C ARG A 266 5.10 1.80 -21.67
N PRO A 267 5.92 1.13 -22.50
CA PRO A 267 7.36 1.31 -22.44
C PRO A 267 7.75 2.80 -22.54
N PRO A 268 8.84 3.23 -21.87
CA PRO A 268 9.30 4.62 -21.84
C PRO A 268 9.61 5.18 -23.23
#